data_AF-A0A3P8KUD9-F1
#
_entry.id   AF-A0A3P8KUD9-F1
#
_cell.length_a   1.000
_cell.length_b   1.000
_cell.length_c   1.000
_cell.angle_alpha   90.00
_cell.angle_beta   90.00
_cell.angle_gamma   90.00
#
_symmetry.space_group_name_H-M   'P 1'
#
loop_
_entity.id
_entity.type
_entity.pdbx_description
1 polymer ?
#
loop_
_entity_poly.entity_id
_entity_poly.type
_entity_poly.pdbx_seq_one_letter_code
_entity_poly.pdbx_strand_id
1 'polypeptide(L)'
;MLNKLSDFAATVPRRYPALMDAGIIDAMADNMRNRMLTVGDSVVKYSLASLVGLLTLAVYLVLVPLMVFFLLKDKEQMLNAVRRVLPRNRGLAGQVWQEMNQQITNYIRGKVLEMIVVGVATWIGFILFGLNYSLLLAVLVGFSVLIPYIGAFVVTIPVVGVALFQFGAGTSSGACLRST
;
A
#
# COMPACT_ATOMS: atom_id res chain seq x y z
N MET A 1 -18.58 -36.52 48.50
CA MET A 1 -18.97 -35.86 47.23
C MET A 1 -18.21 -36.40 46.02
N LEU A 2 -16.93 -36.78 46.16
CA LEU A 2 -16.12 -37.38 45.07
C LEU A 2 -16.65 -38.74 44.57
N ASN A 3 -17.17 -39.59 45.45
CA ASN A 3 -17.72 -40.90 45.02
C ASN A 3 -18.94 -40.80 44.09
N LYS A 4 -19.79 -39.77 44.24
CA LYS A 4 -20.92 -39.56 43.33
C LYS A 4 -20.47 -39.10 41.94
N LEU A 5 -19.34 -38.39 41.85
CA LEU A 5 -18.72 -37.99 40.58
C LEU A 5 -18.11 -39.20 39.87
N SER A 6 -17.49 -40.11 40.61
CA SER A 6 -16.96 -41.37 40.10
C SER A 6 -18.07 -42.29 39.56
N ASP A 7 -19.18 -42.43 40.29
CA ASP A 7 -20.34 -43.21 39.85
C ASP A 7 -21.07 -42.58 38.66
N PHE A 8 -21.14 -41.25 38.61
CA PHE A 8 -21.71 -40.52 37.48
C PHE A 8 -20.82 -40.65 36.24
N ALA A 9 -19.50 -40.53 36.39
CA ALA A 9 -18.53 -40.74 35.30
C ALA A 9 -18.59 -42.16 34.73
N ALA A 10 -18.90 -43.17 35.56
CA ALA A 10 -19.03 -44.57 35.13
C ALA A 10 -20.34 -44.87 34.38
N THR A 11 -21.36 -44.00 34.46
CA THR A 11 -22.68 -44.22 33.82
C THR A 11 -22.86 -43.49 32.49
N VAL A 12 -22.03 -42.49 32.20
CA VAL A 12 -22.00 -41.76 30.92
C VAL A 12 -21.69 -42.65 29.70
N PRO A 13 -20.73 -43.61 29.74
CA PRO A 13 -20.33 -44.39 28.57
C PRO A 13 -21.42 -45.28 27.98
N ARG A 14 -22.42 -45.68 28.78
CA ARG A 14 -23.49 -46.59 28.35
C ARG A 14 -24.71 -45.87 27.76
N ARG A 15 -24.87 -44.57 28.04
CA ARG A 15 -26.10 -43.83 27.71
C ARG A 15 -26.03 -43.07 26.40
N TYR A 16 -24.83 -42.86 25.84
CA TYR A 16 -24.62 -42.15 24.57
C TYR A 16 -23.48 -42.76 23.74
N PRO A 17 -23.70 -43.94 23.11
CA PRO A 17 -22.71 -44.57 22.24
C PRO A 17 -22.39 -43.75 20.98
N ALA A 18 -23.27 -42.83 20.56
CA ALA A 18 -23.05 -41.91 19.45
C ALA A 18 -22.08 -40.74 19.77
N LEU A 19 -21.78 -40.47 21.06
CA LEU A 19 -20.76 -39.50 21.47
C LEU A 19 -19.36 -40.12 21.58
N MET A 20 -19.28 -41.45 21.44
CA MET A 20 -18.04 -42.23 21.32
C MET A 20 -17.68 -42.50 19.86
N ASP A 21 -18.40 -41.89 18.90
CA ASP A 21 -18.02 -41.90 17.50
C ASP A 21 -16.88 -40.89 17.32
N ALA A 22 -15.79 -41.35 16.72
CA ALA A 22 -14.45 -40.77 16.77
C ALA A 22 -14.39 -39.26 16.43
N GLY A 23 -15.34 -38.74 15.64
CA GLY A 23 -15.34 -37.36 15.15
C GLY A 23 -15.44 -36.26 16.21
N ILE A 24 -16.15 -36.46 17.33
CA ILE A 24 -16.26 -35.41 18.38
C ILE A 24 -14.97 -35.37 19.23
N ILE A 25 -14.39 -36.52 19.51
CA ILE A 25 -13.15 -36.64 20.29
C ILE A 25 -11.98 -36.11 19.46
N ASP A 26 -11.93 -36.43 18.16
CA ASP A 26 -10.93 -35.94 17.23
C ASP A 26 -11.07 -34.43 17.01
N ALA A 27 -12.30 -33.92 16.81
CA ALA A 27 -12.53 -32.48 16.68
C ALA A 27 -12.20 -31.72 17.97
N MET A 28 -12.47 -32.28 19.15
CA MET A 28 -12.06 -31.67 20.42
C MET A 28 -10.54 -31.69 20.58
N ALA A 29 -9.87 -32.79 20.24
CA ALA A 29 -8.42 -32.92 20.27
C ALA A 29 -7.75 -31.93 19.31
N ASP A 30 -8.27 -31.77 18.09
CA ASP A 30 -7.77 -30.83 17.08
C ASP A 30 -8.01 -29.38 17.48
N ASN A 31 -9.18 -29.06 18.04
CA ASN A 31 -9.44 -27.71 18.55
C ASN A 31 -8.54 -27.38 19.76
N MET A 32 -8.26 -28.35 20.63
CA MET A 32 -7.32 -28.17 21.75
C MET A 32 -5.90 -27.98 21.23
N ARG A 33 -5.47 -28.80 20.28
CA ARG A 33 -4.15 -28.68 19.64
C ARG A 33 -3.99 -27.33 18.95
N ASN A 34 -4.97 -26.90 18.16
CA ASN A 34 -4.93 -25.60 17.47
C ASN A 34 -4.97 -24.42 18.45
N ARG A 35 -5.72 -24.51 19.56
CA ARG A 35 -5.68 -23.50 20.63
C ARG A 35 -4.34 -23.47 21.36
N MET A 36 -3.73 -24.63 21.63
CA MET A 36 -2.39 -24.70 22.22
C MET A 36 -1.32 -24.12 21.29
N LEU A 37 -1.38 -24.43 20.00
CA LEU A 37 -0.46 -23.88 19.00
C LEU A 37 -0.62 -22.37 18.84
N THR A 38 -1.86 -21.86 18.78
CA THR A 38 -2.11 -20.41 18.65
C THR A 38 -1.72 -19.62 19.89
N VAL A 39 -1.93 -20.16 21.10
CA VAL A 39 -1.45 -19.55 22.35
C VAL A 39 0.07 -19.60 22.42
N GLY A 40 0.68 -20.73 22.05
CA GLY A 40 2.14 -20.87 21.95
C GLY A 40 2.76 -19.84 21.00
N ASP A 41 2.22 -19.73 19.79
CA ASP A 41 2.66 -18.74 18.79
C ASP A 41 2.49 -17.30 19.29
N SER A 42 1.38 -17.02 19.96
CA SER A 42 1.12 -15.67 20.48
C SER A 42 2.09 -15.29 21.58
N VAL A 43 2.34 -16.18 22.56
CA VAL A 43 3.29 -15.94 23.66
C VAL A 43 4.70 -15.72 23.12
N VAL A 44 5.14 -16.55 22.17
CA VAL A 44 6.46 -16.38 21.52
C VAL A 44 6.53 -15.05 20.78
N LYS A 45 5.52 -14.71 19.97
CA LYS A 45 5.47 -13.44 19.23
C LYS A 45 5.50 -12.23 20.16
N TYR A 46 4.72 -12.23 21.24
CA TYR A 46 4.71 -11.13 22.21
C TYR A 46 6.04 -11.01 22.96
N SER A 47 6.64 -12.13 23.36
CA SER A 47 7.95 -12.14 24.03
C SER A 47 9.04 -11.56 23.11
N LEU A 48 9.11 -12.05 21.86
CA LEU A 48 10.04 -11.54 20.87
C LEU A 48 9.80 -10.06 20.57
N ALA A 49 8.55 -9.65 20.37
CA ALA A 49 8.20 -8.25 20.14
C ALA A 49 8.57 -7.35 21.32
N SER A 50 8.39 -7.81 22.56
CA SER A 50 8.75 -7.06 23.77
C SER A 50 10.27 -6.89 23.91
N LEU A 51 11.05 -7.95 23.64
CA LEU A 51 12.51 -7.91 23.66
C LEU A 51 13.05 -6.96 22.60
N VAL A 52 12.54 -7.08 21.36
CA VAL A 52 12.90 -6.17 20.26
C VAL A 52 12.50 -4.73 20.61
N GLY A 53 11.33 -4.51 21.22
CA GLY A 53 10.88 -3.19 21.67
C GLY A 53 11.79 -2.57 22.73
N LEU A 54 12.20 -3.35 23.73
CA LEU A 54 13.14 -2.90 24.78
C LEU A 54 14.53 -2.58 24.22
N LEU A 55 15.05 -3.44 23.33
CA LEU A 55 16.32 -3.19 22.66
C LEU A 55 16.25 -1.93 21.79
N THR A 56 15.16 -1.76 21.05
CA THR A 56 14.91 -0.57 20.23
C THR A 56 14.90 0.67 21.11
N LEU A 57 14.15 0.67 22.21
CA LEU A 57 14.11 1.78 23.17
C LEU A 57 15.49 2.09 23.74
N ALA A 58 16.26 1.08 24.14
CA ALA A 58 17.61 1.24 24.66
C ALA A 58 18.55 1.88 23.62
N VAL A 59 18.48 1.43 22.37
CA VAL A 59 19.22 2.03 21.25
C VAL A 59 18.82 3.48 21.07
N TYR A 60 17.53 3.81 21.01
CA TYR A 60 17.07 5.20 20.87
C TYR A 60 17.53 6.07 22.05
N LEU A 61 17.46 5.56 23.28
CA LEU A 61 17.85 6.28 24.49
C LEU A 61 19.34 6.66 24.49
N VAL A 62 20.19 5.87 23.85
CA VAL A 62 21.62 6.18 23.70
C VAL A 62 21.89 6.99 22.42
N LEU A 63 21.32 6.56 21.30
CA LEU A 63 21.62 7.09 19.97
C LEU A 63 21.07 8.51 19.77
N VAL A 64 19.85 8.80 20.24
CA VAL A 64 19.24 10.12 20.06
C VAL A 64 20.00 11.21 20.81
N PRO A 65 20.31 11.09 22.11
CA PRO A 65 21.10 12.10 22.80
C PRO A 65 22.50 12.25 22.22
N LEU A 66 23.14 11.14 21.80
CA LEU A 66 24.43 11.16 21.13
C LEU A 66 24.35 11.93 19.80
N MET A 67 23.33 11.67 18.99
CA MET A 67 23.11 12.38 17.73
C MET A 67 22.86 13.86 17.97
N VAL A 68 22.01 14.23 18.95
CA VAL A 68 21.76 15.63 19.32
C VAL A 68 23.05 16.31 19.77
N PHE A 69 23.85 15.64 20.60
CA PHE A 69 25.14 16.18 21.04
C PHE A 69 26.09 16.42 19.87
N PHE A 70 26.23 15.46 18.94
CA PHE A 70 27.07 15.65 17.75
C PHE A 70 26.56 16.76 16.84
N LEU A 71 25.26 16.85 16.61
CA LEU A 71 24.66 17.95 15.84
C LEU A 71 24.89 19.31 16.50
N LEU A 72 24.82 19.39 17.83
CA LEU A 72 25.10 20.62 18.57
C LEU A 72 26.60 20.98 18.57
N LYS A 73 27.49 19.98 18.64
CA LYS A 73 28.94 20.15 18.56
C LYS A 73 29.37 20.69 17.19
N ASP A 74 28.83 20.10 16.12
CA ASP A 74 29.23 20.43 14.74
C ASP A 74 28.32 21.49 14.10
N LYS A 75 27.49 22.17 14.92
CA LYS A 75 26.51 23.16 14.49
C LYS A 75 27.11 24.24 13.58
N GLU A 76 28.32 24.72 13.89
CA GLU A 76 28.93 25.82 13.14
C GLU A 76 29.37 25.37 11.74
N GLN A 77 29.86 24.14 11.58
CA GLN A 77 30.18 23.60 10.27
C GLN A 77 28.91 23.39 9.43
N MET A 78 27.85 22.85 10.04
CA MET A 78 26.55 22.70 9.37
C MET A 78 25.94 24.04 8.97
N LEU A 79 25.94 25.03 9.87
CA LEU A 79 25.41 26.36 9.59
C LEU A 79 26.22 27.08 8.50
N ASN A 80 27.54 26.92 8.49
CA ASN A 80 28.38 27.49 7.44
C ASN A 80 28.17 26.81 6.07
N ALA A 81 27.92 25.50 6.03
CA ALA A 81 27.54 24.79 4.81
C ALA A 81 26.20 25.31 4.26
N VAL A 82 25.18 25.44 5.12
CA VAL A 82 23.87 26.01 4.74
C VAL A 82 24.02 27.46 4.25
N ARG A 83 24.82 28.28 4.93
CA ARG A 83 25.10 29.67 4.54
C ARG A 83 25.86 29.81 3.22
N ARG A 84 26.61 28.79 2.78
CA ARG A 84 27.27 28.79 1.46
C ARG A 84 26.31 28.47 0.33
N VAL A 85 25.30 27.63 0.59
CA VAL A 85 24.23 27.34 -0.37
C VAL A 85 23.25 28.51 -0.47
N LEU A 86 23.02 29.23 0.64
CA LEU A 86 22.10 30.35 0.65
C LEU A 86 22.73 31.62 0.06
N PRO A 87 22.14 32.25 -0.98
CA PRO A 87 22.69 33.45 -1.59
C PRO A 87 22.77 34.59 -0.56
N ARG A 88 24.00 35.06 -0.29
CA ARG A 88 24.30 36.10 0.69
C ARG A 88 23.82 37.49 0.25
N ASN A 89 23.59 37.67 -1.04
CA ASN A 89 23.07 38.90 -1.63
C ASN A 89 21.55 38.78 -1.85
N ARG A 90 20.77 39.57 -1.10
CA ARG A 90 19.30 39.59 -1.18
C ARG A 90 18.80 39.95 -2.59
N GLY A 91 19.57 40.72 -3.37
CA GLY A 91 19.24 41.05 -4.76
C GLY A 91 19.32 39.83 -5.69
N LEU A 92 20.38 39.02 -5.56
CA LEU A 92 20.53 37.78 -6.32
C LEU A 92 19.46 36.75 -5.95
N ALA A 93 19.12 36.64 -4.66
CA ALA A 93 18.03 35.77 -4.20
C ALA A 93 16.68 36.15 -4.82
N GLY A 94 16.39 37.46 -4.92
CA GLY A 94 15.17 37.97 -5.56
C GLY A 94 15.12 37.71 -7.06
N GLN A 95 16.25 37.85 -7.76
CA GLN A 95 16.35 37.55 -9.19
C GLN A 95 16.12 36.05 -9.46
N VAL A 96 16.81 35.17 -8.73
CA VAL A 96 16.62 33.71 -8.83
C VAL A 96 15.18 33.34 -8.51
N TRP A 97 14.55 33.98 -7.51
CA TRP A 97 13.15 33.75 -7.19
C TRP A 97 12.21 34.11 -8.36
N GLN A 98 12.42 35.27 -8.99
CA GLN A 98 11.63 35.67 -10.16
C GLN A 98 11.83 34.72 -11.34
N GLU A 99 13.07 34.31 -11.61
CA GLU A 99 13.39 33.34 -12.65
C GLU A 99 12.74 31.98 -12.39
N MET A 100 12.83 31.47 -11.16
CA MET A 100 12.18 30.23 -10.76
C MET A 100 10.66 30.32 -10.91
N ASN A 101 10.04 31.42 -10.47
CA ASN A 101 8.60 31.61 -10.61
C ASN A 101 8.17 31.62 -12.10
N GLN A 102 8.97 32.24 -12.97
CA GLN A 102 8.72 32.24 -14.41
C GLN A 102 8.87 30.83 -15.01
N GLN A 103 9.90 30.08 -14.60
CA GLN A 103 10.12 28.70 -15.06
C GLN A 103 9.00 27.77 -14.59
N ILE A 104 8.57 27.87 -13.33
CA ILE A 104 7.45 27.11 -12.78
C ILE A 104 6.17 27.42 -13.55
N THR A 105 5.90 28.69 -13.82
CA THR A 105 4.72 29.12 -14.59
C THR A 105 4.74 28.53 -16.01
N ASN A 106 5.88 28.60 -16.69
CA ASN A 106 6.03 28.04 -18.03
C ASN A 106 5.89 26.50 -18.03
N TYR A 107 6.46 25.84 -17.02
CA TYR A 107 6.33 24.39 -16.85
C TYR A 107 4.87 23.96 -16.63
N ILE A 108 4.14 24.65 -15.76
CA ILE A 108 2.72 24.37 -15.51
C ILE A 108 1.91 24.55 -16.79
N ARG A 109 2.13 25.64 -17.54
CA ARG A 109 1.46 25.85 -18.84
C ARG A 109 1.75 24.72 -19.83
N GLY A 110 3.01 24.29 -19.92
CA GLY A 110 3.42 23.16 -20.75
C GLY A 110 2.75 21.85 -20.33
N LYS A 111 2.71 21.56 -19.02
CA LYS A 111 2.08 20.35 -18.48
C LYS A 111 0.58 20.32 -18.70
N VAL A 112 -0.11 21.46 -18.58
CA VAL A 112 -1.55 21.54 -18.89
C VAL A 112 -1.80 21.24 -20.36
N LEU A 113 -0.98 21.80 -21.27
CA LEU A 113 -1.08 21.50 -22.70
C LEU A 113 -0.84 20.00 -22.97
N GLU A 114 0.17 19.40 -22.34
CA GLU A 114 0.46 17.96 -22.44
C GLU A 114 -0.73 17.10 -22.00
N MET A 115 -1.36 17.42 -20.86
CA MET A 115 -2.56 16.71 -20.38
C MET A 115 -3.71 16.78 -21.38
N ILE A 116 -3.94 17.95 -21.99
CA ILE A 116 -4.99 18.14 -22.98
C ILE A 116 -4.68 17.35 -24.26
N VAL A 117 -3.46 17.45 -24.77
CA VAL A 117 -3.05 16.75 -26.01
C VAL A 117 -3.14 15.24 -25.83
N VAL A 118 -2.60 14.70 -24.73
CA VAL A 118 -2.67 13.25 -24.45
C VAL A 118 -4.11 12.81 -24.21
N GLY A 119 -4.90 13.59 -23.47
CA GLY A 119 -6.32 13.30 -23.22
C GLY A 119 -7.13 13.23 -24.53
N VAL A 120 -6.98 14.22 -25.42
CA VAL A 120 -7.69 14.24 -26.71
C VAL A 120 -7.20 13.12 -27.63
N ALA A 121 -5.89 12.90 -27.72
CA ALA A 121 -5.33 11.82 -28.55
C ALA A 121 -5.82 10.44 -28.07
N THR A 122 -5.84 10.23 -26.75
CA THR A 122 -6.34 8.98 -26.16
C THR A 122 -7.84 8.82 -26.35
N TRP A 123 -8.61 9.91 -26.25
CA TRP A 123 -10.05 9.89 -26.48
C TRP A 123 -10.40 9.47 -27.90
N ILE A 124 -9.72 10.04 -28.90
CA ILE A 124 -9.85 9.64 -30.31
C ILE A 124 -9.49 8.16 -30.45
N GLY A 125 -8.38 7.72 -29.85
CA GLY A 125 -7.98 6.30 -29.85
C GLY A 125 -9.09 5.38 -29.30
N PHE A 126 -9.63 5.69 -28.12
CA PHE A 126 -10.69 4.86 -27.51
C PHE A 126 -12.01 4.87 -28.29
N ILE A 127 -12.37 5.98 -28.96
CA ILE A 127 -13.52 6.01 -29.86
C ILE A 127 -13.28 5.11 -31.08
N LEU A 128 -12.09 5.15 -31.68
CA LEU A 128 -11.75 4.30 -32.83
C LEU A 128 -11.82 2.81 -32.48
N PHE A 129 -11.46 2.44 -31.25
CA PHE A 129 -11.64 1.07 -30.74
C PHE A 129 -13.08 0.75 -30.31
N GLY A 130 -13.99 1.72 -30.29
CA GLY A 130 -15.37 1.54 -29.84
C GLY A 130 -15.50 1.30 -28.34
N LEU A 131 -14.53 1.71 -27.53
CA LEU A 131 -14.52 1.47 -26.08
C LEU A 131 -15.60 2.30 -25.38
N ASN A 132 -16.38 1.66 -24.51
CA ASN A 132 -17.35 2.34 -23.64
C ASN A 132 -16.63 3.26 -22.64
N TYR A 133 -17.28 4.36 -22.26
CA TYR A 133 -16.71 5.37 -21.36
C TYR A 133 -15.39 5.98 -21.87
N SER A 134 -15.20 6.02 -23.18
CA SER A 134 -13.98 6.50 -23.87
C SER A 134 -13.53 7.88 -23.40
N LEU A 135 -14.46 8.83 -23.23
CA LEU A 135 -14.13 10.18 -22.75
C LEU A 135 -13.65 10.18 -21.29
N LEU A 136 -14.36 9.46 -20.41
CA LEU A 136 -14.02 9.37 -18.99
C LEU A 136 -12.63 8.76 -18.79
N LEU A 137 -12.36 7.66 -19.48
CA LEU A 137 -11.08 6.96 -19.43
C LEU A 137 -9.95 7.82 -20.02
N ALA A 138 -10.20 8.52 -21.13
CA ALA A 138 -9.20 9.38 -21.74
C ALA A 138 -8.84 10.60 -20.87
N VAL A 139 -9.81 11.18 -20.18
CA VAL A 139 -9.56 12.24 -19.18
C VAL A 139 -8.69 11.70 -18.04
N LEU A 140 -8.99 10.51 -17.52
CA LEU A 140 -8.14 9.86 -16.50
C LEU A 140 -6.71 9.68 -17.01
N VAL A 141 -6.53 9.21 -18.25
CA VAL A 141 -5.20 9.04 -18.85
C VAL A 141 -4.49 10.39 -18.99
N GLY A 142 -5.16 11.44 -19.45
CA GLY A 142 -4.61 12.79 -19.55
C GLY A 142 -4.13 13.32 -18.19
N PHE A 143 -4.93 13.20 -17.13
CA PHE A 143 -4.55 13.61 -15.78
C PHE A 143 -3.39 12.77 -15.22
N SER A 144 -3.32 11.49 -15.58
CA SER A 144 -2.27 10.58 -15.10
C SER A 144 -0.85 11.03 -15.48
N VAL A 145 -0.71 11.76 -16.58
CA VAL A 145 0.57 12.29 -17.08
C VAL A 145 1.20 13.29 -16.12
N LEU A 146 0.41 13.90 -15.22
CA LEU A 146 0.91 14.81 -14.19
C LEU A 146 1.87 14.11 -13.22
N ILE A 147 1.63 12.82 -12.93
CA ILE A 147 2.46 12.01 -12.01
C ILE A 147 3.06 10.85 -12.81
N PRO A 148 4.28 11.01 -13.38
CA PRO A 148 4.95 9.97 -14.15
C PRO A 148 5.07 8.66 -13.38
N TYR A 149 5.04 7.55 -14.10
CA TYR A 149 5.09 6.16 -13.60
C TYR A 149 3.85 5.73 -12.79
N ILE A 150 3.48 6.48 -11.75
CA ILE A 150 2.35 6.14 -10.87
C ILE A 150 1.03 6.30 -11.61
N GLY A 151 0.82 7.43 -12.28
CA GLY A 151 -0.43 7.71 -12.98
C GLY A 151 -0.71 6.68 -14.06
N ALA A 152 0.29 6.37 -14.89
CA ALA A 152 0.17 5.37 -15.95
C ALA A 152 -0.23 3.99 -15.39
N PHE A 153 0.39 3.55 -14.30
CA PHE A 153 0.07 2.27 -13.68
C PHE A 153 -1.36 2.24 -13.13
N VAL A 154 -1.75 3.26 -12.36
CA VAL A 154 -3.07 3.33 -11.71
C VAL A 154 -4.20 3.40 -12.74
N VAL A 155 -4.05 4.20 -13.79
CA VAL A 155 -5.10 4.38 -14.81
C VAL A 155 -5.17 3.20 -15.79
N THR A 156 -4.08 2.46 -15.97
CA THR A 156 -4.12 1.23 -16.78
C THR A 156 -5.12 0.21 -16.24
N ILE A 157 -5.27 0.11 -14.91
CA ILE A 157 -6.20 -0.85 -14.28
C ILE A 157 -7.66 -0.66 -14.76
N PRO A 158 -8.29 0.53 -14.62
CA PRO A 158 -9.65 0.72 -15.10
C PRO A 158 -9.76 0.69 -16.64
N VAL A 159 -8.75 1.17 -17.38
CA VAL A 159 -8.77 1.11 -18.85
C VAL A 159 -8.80 -0.34 -19.34
N VAL A 160 -7.88 -1.17 -18.84
CA VAL A 160 -7.81 -2.59 -19.16
C VAL A 160 -9.03 -3.32 -18.63
N GLY A 161 -9.50 -2.98 -17.42
CA GLY A 161 -10.72 -3.54 -16.85
C GLY A 161 -11.92 -3.36 -17.77
N VAL A 162 -12.21 -2.12 -18.19
CA VAL A 162 -13.32 -1.84 -19.12
C VAL A 162 -13.12 -2.54 -20.47
N ALA A 163 -11.90 -2.53 -21.01
CA ALA A 163 -11.60 -3.20 -22.27
C ALA A 163 -11.82 -4.73 -22.19
N LEU A 164 -11.37 -5.38 -21.12
CA LEU A 164 -11.57 -6.81 -20.91
C LEU A 164 -13.04 -7.17 -20.68
N PHE A 165 -13.79 -6.36 -19.93
CA PHE A 165 -15.22 -6.57 -19.75
C PHE A 165 -16.01 -6.38 -21.05
N GLN A 166 -15.58 -5.45 -21.91
CA GLN A 166 -16.27 -5.16 -23.17
C GLN A 166 -15.93 -6.17 -24.27
N PHE A 167 -14.66 -6.47 -24.48
CA PHE A 167 -14.21 -7.34 -25.58
C PHE A 167 -14.12 -8.82 -25.17
N GLY A 168 -14.17 -9.12 -23.87
CA GLY A 168 -14.03 -10.46 -23.33
C GLY A 168 -12.60 -11.01 -23.43
N ALA A 169 -12.23 -11.91 -22.51
CA ALA A 169 -10.96 -12.67 -22.59
C ALA A 169 -11.02 -13.83 -23.60
N GLY A 170 -12.10 -13.93 -24.37
CA GLY A 170 -12.35 -15.01 -25.33
C GLY A 170 -11.73 -14.70 -26.69
N THR A 171 -11.14 -15.72 -27.29
CA THR A 171 -10.45 -15.82 -28.58
C THR A 171 -11.33 -15.51 -29.80
N SER A 172 -12.11 -14.42 -29.76
CA SER A 172 -12.89 -13.89 -30.87
C SER A 172 -12.31 -12.55 -31.32
N SER A 173 -11.08 -12.62 -31.82
CA SER A 173 -10.34 -11.52 -32.47
C SER A 173 -11.00 -10.99 -33.76
N GLY A 174 -12.30 -11.19 -33.96
CA GLY A 174 -13.06 -10.82 -35.15
C GLY A 174 -14.18 -9.79 -34.91
N ALA A 175 -14.47 -9.40 -33.67
CA ALA A 175 -15.52 -8.40 -33.40
C ALA A 175 -15.08 -6.95 -33.68
N CYS A 176 -13.76 -6.70 -33.77
CA CYS A 176 -13.19 -5.36 -33.96
C CYS A 176 -13.43 -4.77 -35.38
N LEU A 177 -14.00 -5.53 -36.32
CA LEU A 177 -14.22 -5.12 -37.71
C LEU A 177 -15.68 -5.25 -38.18
N ARG A 178 -16.65 -5.53 -37.29
CA ARG A 178 -18.01 -5.91 -37.72
C ARG A 178 -19.15 -4.97 -37.28
N SER A 179 -18.87 -3.70 -37.05
CA SER A 179 -19.91 -2.65 -36.98
C SER A 179 -19.64 -1.57 -38.03
N THR A 180 -19.82 -1.94 -39.30
CA THR A 180 -20.35 -1.04 -40.34
C THR A 180 -21.75 -1.49 -40.67
#